data_AF-A0AA43RWT3-F1
#
_entry.id   AF-A0AA43RWT3-F1
#
_cell.length_a   1.000
_cell.length_b   1.000
_cell.length_c   1.000
_cell.angle_alpha   90.00
_cell.angle_beta   90.00
_cell.angle_gamma   90.00
#
_symmetry.space_group_name_H-M   'P 1'
#
loop_
_entity.id
_entity.type
_entity.pdbx_description
1 polymer ?
#
loop_
_entity_poly.entity_id
_entity_poly.type
_entity_poly.pdbx_seq_one_letter_code
_entity_poly.pdbx_strand_id
1 'polypeptide(L)'
;MNIAKMPYFNHRNYILSEIKHLDITIQEAFLLLYIDFCNEFQMEFTMELASENLGLSMEEVDELIANVIQVGYLEMEMVNGKVVYNMDQLFTMSINNEPVNKKQFMDLFELYEDSFGRPLSQSETAKLSEWMTTYDLQLIDYALREAIVYNKVKMEYVEAILRAWKNKGFTKEDYEKGDR
;
A
#
# COMPACT_ATOMS: atom_id res chain seq x y z
N MET A 1 -4.14 3.21 8.83
CA MET A 1 -5.37 2.72 9.49
C MET A 1 -6.21 1.97 8.46
N ASN A 2 -6.66 0.74 8.74
CA ASN A 2 -7.59 0.07 7.84
C ASN A 2 -9.03 0.57 8.10
N ILE A 3 -9.61 1.26 7.12
CA ILE A 3 -10.94 1.88 7.21
C ILE A 3 -12.08 0.90 6.97
N ALA A 4 -11.82 -0.29 6.43
CA ALA A 4 -12.82 -1.35 6.30
C ALA A 4 -13.36 -1.85 7.64
N LYS A 5 -12.62 -1.60 8.74
CA LYS A 5 -13.05 -1.91 10.11
C LYS A 5 -13.99 -0.86 10.71
N MET A 6 -14.25 0.25 10.02
CA MET A 6 -15.17 1.28 10.49
C MET A 6 -16.63 0.83 10.35
N PRO A 7 -17.53 1.23 11.27
CA PRO A 7 -18.96 0.94 11.13
C PRO A 7 -19.53 1.52 9.83
N TYR A 8 -20.38 0.74 9.16
CA TYR A 8 -21.07 1.13 7.92
C TYR A 8 -20.16 1.44 6.72
N PHE A 9 -18.87 1.06 6.78
CA PHE A 9 -18.00 1.17 5.62
C PHE A 9 -18.48 0.23 4.51
N ASN A 10 -18.57 0.74 3.28
CA ASN A 10 -18.98 -0.02 2.11
C ASN A 10 -17.85 -0.03 1.08
N HIS A 11 -17.31 -1.22 0.81
CA HIS A 11 -16.16 -1.43 -0.05
C HIS A 11 -16.40 -0.90 -1.48
N ARG A 12 -17.56 -1.22 -2.06
CA ARG A 12 -17.89 -0.80 -3.44
C ARG A 12 -18.03 0.71 -3.56
N ASN A 13 -18.68 1.36 -2.60
CA ASN A 13 -18.79 2.81 -2.58
C ASN A 13 -17.41 3.48 -2.50
N TYR A 14 -16.51 2.92 -1.69
CA TYR A 14 -15.14 3.41 -1.59
C TYR A 14 -14.37 3.26 -2.89
N ILE A 15 -14.39 2.07 -3.51
CA ILE A 15 -13.73 1.81 -4.79
C ILE A 15 -14.23 2.80 -5.86
N LEU A 16 -15.55 3.05 -5.89
CA LEU A 16 -16.16 3.97 -6.85
C LEU A 16 -15.85 5.45 -6.55
N SER A 17 -15.78 5.86 -5.28
CA SER A 17 -15.47 7.24 -4.92
C SER A 17 -14.00 7.59 -5.13
N GLU A 18 -13.11 6.64 -4.85
CA GLU A 18 -11.66 6.85 -4.89
C GLU A 18 -10.99 6.40 -6.18
N ILE A 19 -11.73 5.94 -7.20
CA ILE A 19 -11.15 5.37 -8.44
C ILE A 19 -10.11 6.28 -9.11
N LYS A 20 -10.22 7.61 -8.97
CA LYS A 20 -9.27 8.58 -9.54
C LYS A 20 -7.95 8.69 -8.76
N HIS A 21 -7.96 8.24 -7.52
CA HIS A 21 -6.83 8.25 -6.60
C HIS A 21 -6.17 6.87 -6.47
N LEU A 22 -6.84 5.82 -6.96
CA LEU A 22 -6.28 4.49 -7.09
C LEU A 22 -5.47 4.42 -8.40
N ASP A 23 -4.25 3.90 -8.32
CA ASP A 23 -3.36 3.70 -9.48
C ASP A 23 -3.77 2.44 -10.26
N ILE A 24 -5.01 2.41 -10.75
CA ILE A 24 -5.62 1.27 -11.45
C ILE A 24 -6.48 1.72 -12.64
N THR A 25 -6.67 0.81 -13.59
CA THR A 25 -7.57 0.96 -14.73
C THR A 25 -9.04 0.73 -14.35
N ILE A 26 -9.96 1.09 -15.25
CA ILE A 26 -11.39 0.82 -15.06
C ILE A 26 -11.65 -0.69 -14.99
N GLN A 27 -10.99 -1.48 -15.84
CA GLN A 27 -11.11 -2.93 -15.85
C GLN A 27 -10.64 -3.55 -14.52
N GLU A 28 -9.52 -3.07 -13.97
CA GLU A 28 -9.01 -3.48 -12.66
C GLU A 28 -9.96 -3.07 -11.52
N ALA A 29 -10.59 -1.89 -11.61
CA ALA A 29 -11.60 -1.48 -10.65
C ALA A 29 -12.85 -2.38 -10.72
N PHE A 30 -13.31 -2.75 -11.93
CA PHE A 30 -14.41 -3.71 -12.08
C PHE A 30 -14.05 -5.10 -11.53
N LEU A 31 -12.82 -5.57 -11.77
CA LEU A 31 -12.31 -6.80 -11.17
C LEU A 31 -12.37 -6.74 -9.64
N LEU A 32 -11.92 -5.66 -9.02
CA LEU A 32 -11.99 -5.46 -7.56
C LEU A 32 -13.43 -5.45 -7.04
N LEU A 33 -14.34 -4.74 -7.71
CA LEU A 33 -15.77 -4.73 -7.36
C LEU A 33 -16.38 -6.14 -7.45
N TYR A 34 -15.94 -6.91 -8.44
CA TYR A 34 -16.42 -8.26 -8.67
C TYR A 34 -15.88 -9.24 -7.62
N ILE A 35 -14.59 -9.15 -7.26
CA ILE A 35 -14.00 -9.90 -6.14
C ILE A 35 -14.70 -9.55 -4.83
N ASP A 36 -14.97 -8.27 -4.58
CA ASP A 36 -15.73 -7.83 -3.40
C ASP A 36 -17.14 -8.43 -3.34
N PHE A 37 -17.82 -8.47 -4.49
CA PHE A 37 -19.12 -9.14 -4.62
C PHE A 37 -19.03 -10.63 -4.30
N CYS A 38 -18.06 -11.36 -4.83
CA CYS A 38 -17.86 -12.75 -4.47
C CYS A 38 -17.61 -12.93 -2.96
N ASN A 39 -16.74 -12.09 -2.38
CA ASN A 39 -16.40 -12.15 -0.95
C ASN A 39 -17.60 -11.87 -0.04
N GLU A 40 -18.43 -10.85 -0.33
CA GLU A 40 -19.61 -10.52 0.48
C GLU A 40 -20.63 -11.67 0.50
N PHE A 41 -20.85 -12.31 -0.66
CA PHE A 41 -21.82 -13.38 -0.81
C PHE A 41 -21.25 -14.78 -0.59
N GLN A 42 -19.98 -14.89 -0.15
CA GLN A 42 -19.27 -16.16 0.06
C GLN A 42 -19.26 -17.06 -1.19
N MET A 43 -19.22 -16.44 -2.37
CA MET A 43 -19.13 -17.13 -3.64
C MET A 43 -17.66 -17.34 -4.01
N GLU A 44 -17.39 -18.43 -4.72
CA GLU A 44 -16.06 -18.67 -5.26
C GLU A 44 -15.81 -17.74 -6.44
N PHE A 45 -14.73 -16.97 -6.38
CA PHE A 45 -14.22 -16.25 -7.54
C PHE A 45 -13.52 -17.24 -8.47
N THR A 46 -13.89 -17.24 -9.75
CA THR A 46 -13.24 -18.06 -10.78
C THR A 46 -12.85 -17.22 -11.99
N MET A 47 -11.77 -17.60 -12.67
CA MET A 47 -11.28 -16.90 -13.86
C MET A 47 -12.32 -16.93 -14.98
N GLU A 48 -13.06 -18.02 -15.11
CA GLU A 48 -14.10 -18.20 -16.12
C GLU A 48 -15.23 -17.19 -15.93
N LEU A 49 -15.68 -17.01 -14.69
CA LEU A 49 -16.79 -16.11 -14.39
C LEU A 49 -16.35 -14.64 -14.46
N ALA A 50 -15.11 -14.33 -14.09
CA ALA A 50 -14.52 -13.02 -14.31
C ALA A 50 -14.40 -12.72 -15.82
N SER A 51 -13.88 -13.66 -16.61
CA SER A 51 -13.75 -13.57 -18.07
C SER A 51 -15.10 -13.28 -18.74
N GLU A 52 -16.14 -14.03 -18.37
CA GLU A 52 -17.49 -13.83 -18.89
C GLU A 52 -18.07 -12.45 -18.53
N ASN A 53 -17.95 -12.03 -17.27
CA ASN A 53 -18.52 -10.76 -16.81
C ASN A 53 -17.76 -9.53 -17.29
N LEU A 54 -16.44 -9.64 -17.47
CA LEU A 54 -15.57 -8.55 -17.94
C LEU A 54 -15.52 -8.49 -19.48
N GLY A 55 -15.92 -9.55 -20.18
CA GLY A 55 -15.80 -9.66 -21.63
C GLY A 55 -14.35 -9.75 -22.09
N LEU A 56 -13.49 -10.36 -21.27
CA LEU A 56 -12.05 -10.51 -21.48
C LEU A 56 -11.68 -11.98 -21.61
N SER A 57 -10.56 -12.29 -22.23
CA SER A 57 -9.94 -13.62 -22.17
C SER A 57 -9.45 -13.93 -20.75
N MET A 58 -9.28 -15.22 -20.43
CA MET A 58 -8.70 -15.61 -19.12
C MET A 58 -7.27 -15.09 -18.94
N GLU A 59 -6.50 -14.96 -20.02
CA GLU A 59 -5.14 -14.38 -20.01
C GLU A 59 -5.18 -12.91 -19.61
N GLU A 60 -6.10 -12.13 -20.20
CA GLU A 60 -6.30 -10.72 -19.82
C GLU A 60 -6.77 -10.59 -18.36
N VAL A 61 -7.64 -11.48 -17.88
CA VAL A 61 -8.05 -11.48 -16.45
C VAL A 61 -6.88 -11.77 -15.53
N ASP A 62 -6.01 -12.71 -15.89
CA ASP A 62 -4.80 -13.03 -15.11
C ASP A 62 -3.84 -11.84 -15.06
N GLU A 63 -3.67 -11.14 -16.18
CA GLU A 63 -2.89 -9.88 -16.23
C GLU A 63 -3.49 -8.79 -15.32
N LEU A 64 -4.81 -8.60 -15.32
CA LEU A 64 -5.47 -7.66 -14.40
C LEU A 64 -5.22 -8.02 -12.94
N ILE A 65 -5.36 -9.30 -12.57
CA ILE A 65 -5.11 -9.77 -11.20
C ILE A 65 -3.65 -9.52 -10.82
N ALA A 66 -2.70 -9.87 -11.69
CA ALA A 66 -1.29 -9.66 -11.46
C ALA A 66 -0.96 -8.18 -11.24
N ASN A 67 -1.53 -7.27 -12.05
CA ASN A 67 -1.33 -5.83 -11.90
C ASN A 67 -1.88 -5.31 -10.57
N VAL A 68 -3.10 -5.70 -10.18
CA VAL A 68 -3.69 -5.23 -8.90
C VAL A 68 -2.92 -5.76 -7.70
N ILE A 69 -2.39 -6.99 -7.78
CA ILE A 69 -1.45 -7.54 -6.78
C ILE A 69 -0.16 -6.72 -6.74
N GLN A 70 0.41 -6.38 -7.90
CA GLN A 70 1.63 -5.61 -8.01
C GLN A 70 1.47 -4.19 -7.46
N VAL A 71 0.36 -3.51 -7.76
CA VAL A 71 0.02 -2.21 -7.16
C VAL A 71 -0.15 -2.37 -5.65
N GLY A 72 -0.65 -3.52 -5.21
CA GLY A 72 -0.70 -3.87 -3.80
C GLY A 72 -2.05 -3.67 -3.14
N TYR A 73 -3.13 -3.64 -3.93
CA TYR A 73 -4.50 -3.55 -3.44
C TYR A 73 -5.15 -4.92 -3.25
N LEU A 74 -4.58 -5.95 -3.87
CA LEU A 74 -5.05 -7.33 -3.79
C LEU A 74 -3.92 -8.24 -3.29
N GLU A 75 -4.25 -9.16 -2.40
CA GLU A 75 -3.37 -10.25 -1.99
C GLU A 75 -4.05 -11.58 -2.27
N MET A 76 -3.28 -12.54 -2.78
CA MET A 76 -3.76 -13.88 -3.07
C MET A 76 -3.15 -14.87 -2.07
N GLU A 77 -4.00 -15.65 -1.43
CA GLU A 77 -3.60 -16.69 -0.48
C GLU A 77 -4.24 -18.03 -0.84
N MET A 78 -3.53 -19.12 -0.53
CA MET A 78 -4.06 -20.48 -0.65
C MET A 78 -4.53 -20.97 0.71
N VAL A 79 -5.84 -21.04 0.90
CA VAL A 79 -6.48 -21.51 2.14
C VAL A 79 -7.24 -22.79 1.86
N ASN A 80 -6.83 -23.90 2.49
CA ASN A 80 -7.46 -25.22 2.31
C ASN A 80 -7.56 -25.68 0.85
N GLY A 81 -6.56 -25.32 0.02
CA GLY A 81 -6.53 -25.68 -1.40
C GLY A 81 -7.40 -24.81 -2.30
N LYS A 82 -8.00 -23.74 -1.77
CA LYS A 82 -8.73 -22.72 -2.54
C LYS A 82 -7.96 -21.41 -2.58
N VAL A 83 -8.06 -20.72 -3.71
CA VAL A 83 -7.55 -19.36 -3.87
C VAL A 83 -8.50 -18.40 -3.17
N VAL A 84 -7.97 -17.56 -2.29
CA VAL A 84 -8.69 -16.50 -1.59
C VAL A 84 -8.02 -15.18 -1.91
N TYR A 85 -8.82 -14.18 -2.27
CA TYR A 85 -8.36 -12.83 -2.56
C TYR A 85 -8.72 -11.88 -1.42
N ASN A 86 -7.71 -11.29 -0.79
CA ASN A 86 -7.84 -10.32 0.29
C ASN A 86 -7.59 -8.90 -0.25
N MET A 87 -8.46 -7.95 0.12
CA MET A 87 -8.40 -6.54 -0.28
C MET A 87 -8.13 -5.58 0.89
N ASP A 88 -7.74 -6.08 2.07
CA ASP A 88 -7.54 -5.25 3.26
C ASP A 88 -6.56 -4.08 3.03
N GLN A 89 -5.57 -4.28 2.15
CA GLN A 89 -4.60 -3.25 1.80
C GLN A 89 -5.22 -2.10 0.99
N LEU A 90 -6.20 -2.38 0.13
CA LEU A 90 -6.96 -1.35 -0.58
C LEU A 90 -7.65 -0.37 0.37
N PHE A 91 -8.01 -0.82 1.57
CA PHE A 91 -8.69 -0.01 2.58
C PHE A 91 -7.72 0.51 3.66
N THR A 92 -6.41 0.47 3.43
CA THR A 92 -5.44 0.99 4.38
C THR A 92 -5.05 2.42 4.01
N MET A 93 -5.34 3.36 4.92
CA MET A 93 -5.04 4.78 4.77
C MET A 93 -3.77 5.20 5.51
N SER A 94 -3.03 6.14 4.91
CA SER A 94 -1.93 6.87 5.55
C SER A 94 -2.48 7.87 6.58
N ILE A 95 -1.59 8.54 7.30
CA ILE A 95 -1.97 9.63 8.21
C ILE A 95 -2.62 10.83 7.50
N ASN A 96 -2.43 10.96 6.18
CA ASN A 96 -3.00 12.03 5.37
C ASN A 96 -4.32 11.64 4.70
N ASN A 97 -4.91 10.50 5.09
CA ASN A 97 -6.08 9.90 4.42
C ASN A 97 -5.84 9.58 2.94
N GLU A 98 -4.60 9.28 2.56
CA GLU A 98 -4.29 8.78 1.22
C GLU A 98 -4.25 7.25 1.24
N PRO A 99 -4.77 6.57 0.20
CA PRO A 99 -4.69 5.12 0.09
C PRO A 99 -3.22 4.70 0.02
N VAL A 100 -2.82 3.78 0.90
CA VAL A 100 -1.48 3.22 0.89
C VAL A 100 -1.51 1.86 0.25
N ASN A 101 -0.66 1.66 -0.75
CA ASN A 101 -0.59 0.41 -1.48
C ASN A 101 0.72 -0.33 -1.19
N LYS A 102 0.72 -1.66 -1.33
CA LYS A 102 1.89 -2.50 -1.03
C LYS A 102 3.12 -2.11 -1.83
N LYS A 103 2.97 -1.58 -3.05
CA LYS A 103 4.08 -1.10 -3.86
C LYS A 103 4.86 0.02 -3.16
N GLN A 104 4.17 1.04 -2.65
CA GLN A 104 4.81 2.13 -1.89
C GLN A 104 5.52 1.62 -0.63
N PHE A 105 4.96 0.61 0.04
CA PHE A 105 5.65 -0.05 1.15
C PHE A 105 6.92 -0.75 0.65
N MET A 106 6.81 -1.58 -0.39
CA MET A 106 7.93 -2.33 -0.96
C MET A 106 9.05 -1.39 -1.44
N ASP A 107 8.71 -0.30 -2.13
CA ASP A 107 9.66 0.70 -2.60
C ASP A 107 10.45 1.30 -1.44
N LEU A 108 9.80 1.60 -0.31
CA LEU A 108 10.49 2.06 0.91
C LEU A 108 11.34 0.96 1.55
N PHE A 109 10.89 -0.30 1.59
CA PHE A 109 11.71 -1.40 2.10
C PHE A 109 12.99 -1.57 1.26
N GLU A 110 12.85 -1.64 -0.06
CA GLU A 110 13.97 -1.75 -1.00
C GLU A 110 14.94 -0.57 -0.87
N LEU A 111 14.41 0.65 -0.78
CA LEU A 111 15.21 1.86 -0.60
C LEU A 111 16.06 1.81 0.68
N TYR A 112 15.48 1.35 1.79
CA TYR A 112 16.21 1.21 3.04
C TYR A 112 17.24 0.08 2.97
N GLU A 113 16.90 -1.08 2.39
CA GLU A 113 17.83 -2.19 2.25
C GLU A 113 19.04 -1.85 1.38
N ASP A 114 18.82 -1.15 0.27
CA ASP A 114 19.89 -0.66 -0.61
C ASP A 114 20.78 0.36 0.12
N SER A 115 20.16 1.33 0.80
CA SER A 115 20.91 2.34 1.57
C SER A 115 21.74 1.74 2.71
N PHE A 116 21.23 0.68 3.34
CA PHE A 116 21.92 -0.03 4.43
C PHE A 116 22.92 -1.07 3.91
N GLY A 117 22.86 -1.41 2.62
CA GLY A 117 23.68 -2.44 1.97
C GLY A 117 23.39 -3.86 2.48
N ARG A 118 22.21 -4.09 3.06
CA ARG A 118 21.79 -5.39 3.59
C ARG A 118 20.26 -5.45 3.75
N PRO A 119 19.68 -6.66 3.79
CA PRO A 119 18.29 -6.82 4.21
C PRO A 119 18.03 -6.24 5.59
N LEU A 120 16.82 -5.73 5.80
CA LEU A 120 16.38 -5.27 7.11
C LEU A 120 16.15 -6.47 8.03
N SER A 121 16.55 -6.32 9.29
CA SER A 121 16.20 -7.29 10.33
C SER A 121 14.72 -7.21 10.67
N GLN A 122 14.15 -8.28 11.24
CA GLN A 122 12.74 -8.32 11.65
C GLN A 122 12.32 -7.11 12.51
N SER A 123 13.19 -6.67 13.42
CA SER A 123 12.95 -5.47 14.24
C SER A 123 12.95 -4.18 13.43
N GLU A 124 13.81 -4.06 12.43
CA GLU A 124 13.85 -2.89 11.55
C GLU A 124 12.66 -2.88 10.59
N THR A 125 12.27 -4.05 10.07
CA THR A 125 11.07 -4.21 9.24
C THR A 125 9.82 -3.77 10.01
N ALA A 126 9.63 -4.26 11.23
CA ALA A 126 8.50 -3.87 12.07
C ALA A 126 8.46 -2.36 12.35
N LYS A 127 9.64 -1.77 12.54
CA LYS A 127 9.77 -0.34 12.83
C LYS A 127 9.51 0.54 11.61
N LEU A 128 9.97 0.13 10.44
CA LEU A 128 9.66 0.82 9.19
C LEU A 128 8.16 0.73 8.89
N SER A 129 7.52 -0.43 9.07
CA SER A 129 6.06 -0.57 8.98
C SER A 129 5.32 0.35 9.95
N GLU A 130 5.79 0.50 11.19
CA GLU A 130 5.23 1.45 12.15
C GLU A 130 5.31 2.89 11.61
N TRP A 131 6.46 3.29 11.05
CA TRP A 131 6.65 4.62 10.50
C TRP A 131 5.71 4.90 9.35
N MET A 132 5.53 3.96 8.42
CA MET A 132 4.63 4.11 7.28
C MET A 132 3.16 4.33 7.67
N THR A 133 2.78 3.95 8.89
CA THR A 133 1.43 4.22 9.44
C THR A 133 1.37 5.48 10.31
N THR A 134 2.52 6.09 10.62
CA THR A 134 2.66 7.16 11.63
C THR A 134 3.15 8.49 11.05
N TYR A 135 3.84 8.45 9.91
CA TYR A 135 4.43 9.59 9.20
C TYR A 135 3.99 9.59 7.73
N ASP A 136 4.10 10.74 7.07
CA ASP A 136 3.97 10.84 5.61
C ASP A 136 5.11 10.04 4.96
N LEU A 137 4.81 9.23 3.93
CA LEU A 137 5.79 8.34 3.30
C LEU A 137 6.97 9.11 2.68
N GLN A 138 6.73 10.31 2.13
CA GLN A 138 7.80 11.14 1.57
C GLN A 138 8.71 11.68 2.68
N LEU A 139 8.17 11.98 3.87
CA LEU A 139 9.01 12.37 5.00
C LEU A 139 9.91 11.21 5.47
N ILE A 140 9.48 9.95 5.32
CA ILE A 140 10.32 8.78 5.63
C ILE A 140 11.50 8.71 4.66
N ASP A 141 11.26 8.87 3.35
CA ASP A 141 12.32 8.97 2.33
C ASP A 141 13.27 10.15 2.63
N TYR A 142 12.74 11.34 2.89
CA TYR A 142 13.54 12.53 3.18
C TYR A 142 14.40 12.36 4.43
N ALA A 143 13.89 11.72 5.49
CA ALA A 143 14.66 11.44 6.70
C ALA A 143 15.82 10.47 6.43
N LEU A 144 15.62 9.47 5.56
CA LEU A 144 16.69 8.58 5.12
C LEU A 144 17.74 9.34 4.30
N ARG A 145 17.33 10.23 3.40
CA ARG A 145 18.27 11.08 2.63
C ARG A 145 19.14 11.94 3.52
N GLU A 146 18.56 12.57 4.56
CA GLU A 146 19.35 13.31 5.56
C GLU A 146 20.33 12.38 6.28
N ALA A 147 19.92 11.17 6.66
CA ALA A 147 20.80 10.18 7.26
C ALA A 147 21.99 9.81 6.34
N ILE A 148 21.77 9.67 5.03
CA ILE A 148 22.82 9.44 4.03
C ILE A 148 23.76 10.65 3.95
N VAL A 149 23.22 11.87 3.84
CA VAL A 149 24.00 13.12 3.75
C VAL A 149 24.92 13.31 4.96
N TYR A 150 24.44 12.99 6.16
CA TYR A 150 25.25 13.05 7.39
C TYR A 150 26.11 11.81 7.63
N ASN A 151 26.14 10.85 6.70
CA ASN A 151 26.85 9.57 6.81
C ASN A 151 26.48 8.79 8.09
N LYS A 152 25.20 8.81 8.45
CA LYS A 152 24.58 8.18 9.62
C LYS A 152 23.40 7.30 9.23
N VAL A 153 23.61 6.43 8.24
CA VAL A 153 22.58 5.48 7.75
C VAL A 153 22.30 4.41 8.80
N LYS A 154 21.43 4.73 9.76
CA LYS A 154 20.99 3.90 10.87
C LYS A 154 19.55 4.22 11.23
N MET A 155 18.77 3.21 11.57
CA MET A 155 17.35 3.37 11.91
C MET A 155 17.13 4.37 13.05
N GLU A 156 18.00 4.37 14.07
CA GLU A 156 17.88 5.28 15.22
C GLU A 156 18.05 6.76 14.82
N TYR A 157 18.89 7.02 13.82
CA TYR A 157 19.14 8.39 13.37
C TYR A 157 17.97 8.92 12.54
N VAL A 158 17.46 8.10 11.62
CA VAL A 158 16.25 8.40 10.85
C VAL A 158 15.07 8.64 11.80
N GLU A 159 14.91 7.81 12.83
CA GLU A 159 13.84 7.98 13.82
C GLU A 159 13.94 9.32 14.57
N ALA A 160 15.16 9.73 14.93
CA ALA A 160 15.37 10.99 15.61
C ALA A 160 14.96 12.18 14.74
N ILE A 161 15.25 12.13 13.43
CA ILE A 161 14.82 13.13 12.44
C ILE A 161 13.29 13.15 12.36
N LEU A 162 12.65 12.00 12.13
CA LEU A 162 11.20 11.88 12.03
C LEU A 162 10.47 12.41 13.27
N ARG A 163 10.97 12.08 14.47
CA ARG A 163 10.42 12.59 15.73
C ARG A 163 10.58 14.10 15.86
N ALA A 164 11.75 14.63 15.49
CA ALA A 164 12.00 16.07 15.53
C ALA A 164 11.07 16.83 14.57
N TRP A 165 10.88 16.32 13.35
CA TRP A 165 9.97 16.88 12.36
C TRP A 165 8.51 16.83 12.82
N LYS A 166 8.05 15.69 13.34
CA LYS A 166 6.70 15.56 13.90
C LYS A 166 6.45 16.53 15.05
N ASN A 167 7.40 16.70 15.96
CA ASN A 167 7.27 17.64 17.08
C ASN A 167 7.20 19.10 16.63
N LYS A 168 7.80 19.44 15.48
CA LYS A 168 7.78 20.78 14.89
C LYS A 168 6.58 21.02 13.97
N GLY A 169 5.78 19.99 13.68
CA GLY A 169 4.76 20.06 12.62
C GLY A 169 5.35 20.23 11.23
N PHE A 170 6.58 19.77 11.02
CA PHE A 170 7.31 19.89 9.76
C PHE A 170 6.67 19.04 8.67
N THR A 171 6.50 19.63 7.49
CA THR A 171 5.81 19.01 6.36
C THR A 171 6.76 18.73 5.20
N LYS A 172 6.32 17.91 4.24
CA LYS A 172 7.05 17.66 2.99
C LYS A 172 7.33 18.95 2.20
N GLU A 173 6.39 19.89 2.23
CA GLU A 173 6.52 21.19 1.57
C GLU A 173 7.63 22.05 2.17
N ASP A 174 7.85 21.97 3.48
CA ASP A 174 8.93 22.68 4.18
C ASP A 174 10.29 22.12 3.74
N TYR A 175 10.39 20.79 3.62
CA TYR A 175 11.60 20.12 3.09
C TYR A 175 11.92 20.55 1.66
N GLU A 176 10.91 20.61 0.80
CA GLU A 176 11.05 20.99 -0.61
C GLU A 176 11.41 22.47 -0.81
N LYS A 177 10.98 23.34 0.10
CA LYS A 177 11.38 24.75 0.14
C LYS A 177 12.81 24.97 0.66
N GLY A 178 13.43 23.94 1.21
CA GLY A 178 14.81 23.97 1.72
C GLY A 178 14.94 24.43 3.17
N ASP A 179 13.84 24.46 3.92
CA ASP A 179 13.86 24.71 5.36
C ASP A 179 14.41 23.45 6.07
N ARG A 180 15.73 23.27 6.10
CA ARG A 180 16.42 22.14 6.73
C ARG A 180 16.86 22.45 8.17
#